data_AF-A0A257AA29-F1
#
_entry.id   AF-A0A257AA29-F1
#
_cell.length_a   1.000
_cell.length_b   1.000
_cell.length_c   1.000
_cell.angle_alpha   90.00
_cell.angle_beta   90.00
_cell.angle_gamma   90.00
#
_symmetry.space_group_name_H-M   'P 1'
#
loop_
_entity.id
_entity.type
_entity.pdbx_description
1 polymer ?
#
loop_
_entity_poly.entity_id
_entity_poly.type
_entity_poly.pdbx_seq_one_letter_code
_entity_poly.pdbx_strand_id
1 'polypeptide(L)'
;MSDTMKYCGSALCLLVDGEVVQAAALYEGLKLIETYPPSYKPDEYIGVFCLLASISLKPLEEYITLKKRLWYAIIPLMRNKVIVLQLYKYVDPSSVVSYAENLIKSLKELASKSKELLAI
;
A
#
# COMPACT_ATOMS: atom_id res chain seq x y z
N MET A 1 -11.21 -17.16 26.82
CA MET A 1 -11.52 -17.38 25.38
C MET A 1 -12.70 -16.49 25.03
N SER A 2 -12.47 -15.38 24.33
CA SER A 2 -13.48 -14.63 23.57
C SER A 2 -12.82 -13.34 23.10
N ASP A 3 -12.05 -13.42 22.02
CA ASP A 3 -11.83 -12.29 21.12
C ASP A 3 -11.41 -12.91 19.81
N THR A 4 -12.38 -13.56 19.18
CA THR A 4 -12.31 -13.93 17.77
C THR A 4 -11.88 -12.66 17.04
N MET A 5 -10.64 -12.65 16.52
CA MET A 5 -10.18 -11.62 15.60
C MET A 5 -11.33 -11.35 14.64
N LYS A 6 -11.96 -10.17 14.75
CA LYS A 6 -12.90 -9.73 13.73
C LYS A 6 -12.06 -9.68 12.47
N TYR A 7 -12.26 -10.67 11.59
CA TYR A 7 -11.69 -10.66 10.25
C TYR A 7 -11.98 -9.27 9.69
N CYS A 8 -10.92 -8.50 9.47
CA CYS A 8 -10.99 -7.08 9.10
C CYS A 8 -11.60 -6.86 7.69
N GLY A 9 -12.12 -7.91 7.05
CA GLY A 9 -12.75 -7.91 5.73
C GLY A 9 -11.82 -7.60 4.55
N SER A 10 -10.61 -7.12 4.81
CA SER A 10 -9.71 -6.53 3.83
C SER A 10 -8.28 -7.02 3.98
N ALA A 11 -7.64 -7.43 2.88
CA ALA A 11 -6.20 -7.72 2.91
C ALA A 11 -5.37 -6.46 3.25
N LEU A 12 -5.91 -5.25 3.02
CA LEU A 12 -5.25 -3.99 3.36
C LEU A 12 -5.08 -3.80 4.87
N CYS A 13 -5.90 -4.45 5.70
CA CYS A 13 -5.75 -4.33 7.15
C CYS A 13 -4.44 -4.90 7.67
N LEU A 14 -3.84 -5.86 6.94
CA LEU A 14 -2.55 -6.45 7.29
C LEU A 14 -1.40 -5.48 7.05
N LEU A 15 -1.64 -4.38 6.32
CA LEU A 15 -0.66 -3.34 6.02
C LEU A 15 -0.73 -2.17 6.99
N VAL A 16 -1.75 -2.13 7.86
CA VAL A 16 -2.01 -1.00 8.77
C VAL A 16 -1.77 -1.48 10.19
N ASP A 17 -0.74 -0.93 10.83
CA ASP A 17 -0.33 -1.26 12.19
C ASP A 17 -0.71 -0.17 13.22
N GLY A 18 -1.15 1.00 12.76
CA GLY A 18 -1.53 2.12 13.62
C GLY A 18 -0.36 2.85 14.27
N GLU A 19 0.87 2.35 14.14
CA GLU A 19 2.10 2.91 14.71
C GLU A 19 2.98 3.57 13.63
N VAL A 20 3.03 3.00 12.43
CA VAL A 20 3.85 3.47 11.31
C VAL A 20 2.94 3.77 10.13
N VAL A 21 2.06 2.82 9.79
CA VAL A 21 1.07 2.95 8.73
C VAL A 21 -0.30 3.20 9.35
N GLN A 22 -0.89 4.35 9.02
CA GLN A 22 -2.21 4.75 9.53
C GLN A 22 -3.36 4.27 8.63
N ALA A 23 -3.11 4.16 7.33
CA ALA A 23 -4.11 3.78 6.36
C ALA A 23 -3.48 3.23 5.08
N ALA A 24 -4.26 2.45 4.35
CA ALA A 24 -3.91 1.91 3.05
C ALA A 24 -5.09 2.04 2.07
N ALA A 25 -4.79 2.18 0.78
CA ALA A 25 -5.76 2.15 -0.29
C ALA A 25 -5.29 1.28 -1.45
N LEU A 26 -6.23 0.63 -2.12
CA LEU A 26 -6.00 -0.10 -3.36
C LEU A 26 -6.65 0.66 -4.50
N TYR A 27 -5.85 0.96 -5.53
CA TYR A 27 -6.28 1.55 -6.77
C TYR A 27 -6.12 0.57 -7.93
N GLU A 28 -6.97 0.73 -8.95
CA GLU A 28 -6.81 0.14 -10.28
C GLU A 28 -6.90 1.28 -11.30
N GLY A 29 -5.75 1.69 -11.84
CA GLY A 29 -5.62 2.96 -12.56
C GLY A 29 -6.01 4.16 -11.67
N LEU A 30 -7.00 4.95 -12.11
CA LEU A 30 -7.54 6.08 -11.35
C LEU A 30 -8.65 5.68 -10.35
N LYS A 31 -9.16 4.45 -10.46
CA LYS A 31 -10.32 4.02 -9.67
C LYS A 31 -9.86 3.54 -8.29
N LEU A 32 -10.40 4.17 -7.24
CA LEU A 32 -10.28 3.66 -5.88
C LEU A 32 -11.13 2.40 -5.74
N ILE A 33 -10.50 1.28 -5.38
CA ILE A 33 -11.16 -0.02 -5.21
C ILE A 33 -11.54 -0.23 -3.76
N GLU A 34 -10.61 0.03 -2.85
CA GLU A 34 -10.75 -0.29 -1.43
C GLU A 34 -9.86 0.60 -0.57
N THR A 35 -10.28 0.86 0.66
CA THR A 35 -9.52 1.58 1.68
C THR A 35 -9.58 0.85 3.01
N TYR A 36 -8.49 0.91 3.76
CA TYR A 36 -8.48 0.51 5.16
C TYR A 36 -7.76 1.57 6.01
N PRO A 37 -8.33 2.01 7.15
CA PRO A 37 -9.68 1.71 7.61
C PRO A 37 -10.75 2.24 6.62
N PRO A 38 -11.99 1.73 6.63
CA PRO A 38 -13.04 2.17 5.69
C PRO A 38 -13.40 3.66 5.78
N SER A 39 -13.06 4.31 6.90
CA SER A 39 -13.23 5.76 7.10
C SER A 39 -12.15 6.60 6.40
N TYR A 40 -11.05 5.98 5.96
CA TYR A 40 -9.98 6.66 5.25
C TYR A 40 -10.48 7.17 3.90
N LYS A 41 -10.27 8.47 3.65
CA LYS A 41 -10.53 9.11 2.36
C LYS A 41 -9.21 9.58 1.78
N PRO A 42 -8.67 8.88 0.76
CA PRO A 42 -7.45 9.31 0.09
C PRO A 42 -7.59 10.72 -0.48
N ASP A 43 -6.49 11.46 -0.51
CA ASP A 43 -6.44 12.78 -1.13
C ASP A 43 -6.65 12.63 -2.65
N GLU A 44 -7.48 13.48 -3.28
CA GLU A 44 -7.90 13.36 -4.68
C GLU A 44 -6.73 13.27 -5.67
N TYR A 45 -5.62 13.94 -5.34
CA TYR A 45 -4.42 13.93 -6.18
C TYR A 45 -3.65 12.61 -6.15
N ILE A 46 -3.86 11.77 -5.13
CA ILE A 46 -3.18 10.46 -5.01
C ILE A 46 -3.55 9.55 -6.18
N GLY A 47 -4.79 9.61 -6.67
CA GLY A 47 -5.22 8.85 -7.83
C GLY A 47 -4.37 9.16 -9.07
N VAL A 48 -4.01 10.42 -9.29
CA VAL A 48 -3.14 10.84 -10.41
C VAL A 48 -1.75 10.24 -10.28
N PHE A 49 -1.17 10.24 -9.07
CA PHE A 49 0.12 9.59 -8.83
C PHE A 49 0.04 8.06 -9.02
N CYS A 50 -1.07 7.43 -8.66
CA CYS A 50 -1.28 6.00 -8.92
C CYS A 50 -1.32 5.69 -10.41
N LEU A 51 -2.00 6.52 -11.21
CA LEU A 51 -2.00 6.39 -12.66
C LEU A 51 -0.58 6.49 -13.22
N LEU A 52 0.19 7.51 -12.80
CA LEU A 52 1.59 7.67 -13.22
C LEU A 52 2.44 6.47 -12.82
N ALA A 53 2.29 5.96 -11.61
CA ALA A 53 2.99 4.78 -11.12
C ALA A 53 2.63 3.50 -11.90
N SER A 54 1.40 3.40 -12.41
CA SER A 54 0.96 2.24 -13.21
C SER A 54 1.54 2.20 -14.62
N ILE A 55 2.03 3.33 -15.15
CA ILE A 55 2.55 3.46 -16.52
C ILE A 55 4.05 3.76 -16.58
N SER A 56 4.67 4.16 -15.48
CA SER A 56 6.07 4.59 -15.44
C SER A 56 6.92 3.64 -14.59
N LEU A 57 8.07 3.21 -15.14
CA LEU A 57 9.06 2.38 -14.44
C LEU A 57 10.11 3.26 -13.74
N LYS A 58 9.67 4.10 -12.81
CA LYS A 58 10.57 4.88 -11.96
C LYS A 58 10.97 4.11 -10.70
N PRO A 59 12.11 4.46 -10.07
CA PRO A 59 12.47 3.96 -8.75
C PRO A 59 11.36 4.24 -7.72
N LEU A 60 11.22 3.36 -6.71
CA LEU A 60 10.19 3.47 -5.67
C LEU A 60 10.27 4.79 -4.89
N GLU A 61 11.48 5.30 -4.69
CA GLU A 61 11.76 6.57 -4.03
C GLU A 61 11.02 7.74 -4.70
N GLU A 62 10.87 7.71 -6.02
CA GLU A 62 10.13 8.73 -6.77
C GLU A 62 8.61 8.64 -6.59
N TYR A 63 8.13 7.54 -6.02
CA TYR A 63 6.72 7.31 -5.68
C TYR A 63 6.41 7.51 -4.21
N ILE A 64 7.35 8.09 -3.45
CA ILE A 64 7.14 8.54 -2.08
C ILE A 64 6.94 10.05 -2.08
N THR A 65 5.84 10.51 -1.49
CA THR A 65 5.50 11.93 -1.45
C THR A 65 5.02 12.37 -0.06
N LEU A 66 5.39 13.59 0.35
CA LEU A 66 4.90 14.22 1.56
C LEU A 66 3.78 15.19 1.22
N LYS A 67 2.57 14.94 1.72
CA LYS A 67 1.43 15.83 1.50
C LYS A 67 0.58 15.96 2.75
N LYS A 68 0.11 17.18 3.04
CA LYS A 68 -0.67 17.49 4.25
C LYS A 68 -0.03 16.92 5.53
N ARG A 69 1.30 17.00 5.62
CA ARG A 69 2.10 16.46 6.72
C ARG A 69 2.05 14.94 6.87
N LEU A 70 1.67 14.19 5.84
CA LEU A 70 1.64 12.73 5.85
C LEU A 70 2.47 12.19 4.69
N TRP A 71 3.17 11.09 4.94
CA TRP A 71 3.90 10.39 3.90
C TRP A 71 2.96 9.47 3.14
N TYR A 72 3.13 9.41 1.83
CA TYR A 72 2.43 8.46 0.96
C TYR A 72 3.47 7.66 0.22
N ALA A 73 3.42 6.33 0.36
CA ALA A 73 4.21 5.41 -0.45
C ALA A 73 3.29 4.76 -1.48
N ILE A 74 3.58 4.96 -2.76
CA ILE A 74 2.77 4.50 -3.87
C ILE A 74 3.48 3.32 -4.52
N ILE A 75 2.90 2.13 -4.36
CA ILE A 75 3.52 0.85 -4.67
C ILE A 75 2.79 0.25 -5.87
N PRO A 76 3.38 0.31 -7.09
CA PRO A 76 2.79 -0.32 -8.26
C PRO A 76 2.83 -1.85 -8.13
N LEU A 77 1.71 -2.49 -8.46
CA LEU A 77 1.54 -3.94 -8.53
C LEU A 77 1.26 -4.36 -9.99
N MET A 78 1.19 -5.67 -10.20
CA MET A 78 0.79 -6.24 -11.49
C MET A 78 -0.65 -5.85 -11.87
N ARG A 79 -0.94 -5.86 -13.19
CA ARG A 79 -2.29 -5.61 -13.75
C ARG A 79 -2.88 -4.24 -13.39
N ASN A 80 -2.08 -3.18 -13.48
CA ASN A 80 -2.50 -1.79 -13.24
C ASN A 80 -3.04 -1.51 -11.84
N LYS A 81 -2.75 -2.39 -10.87
CA LYS A 81 -3.11 -2.18 -9.47
C LYS A 81 -2.02 -1.41 -8.75
N VAL A 82 -2.39 -0.57 -7.81
CA VAL A 82 -1.45 0.23 -7.02
C VAL A 82 -1.91 0.22 -5.57
N ILE A 83 -1.02 -0.12 -4.65
CA ILE A 83 -1.25 0.07 -3.21
C ILE A 83 -0.70 1.44 -2.84
N VAL A 84 -1.49 2.20 -2.10
CA VAL A 84 -1.04 3.44 -1.47
C VAL A 84 -1.02 3.21 0.03
N LEU A 85 0.13 3.41 0.64
CA LEU A 85 0.26 3.46 2.09
C LEU A 85 0.32 4.90 2.53
N GLN A 86 -0.42 5.24 3.58
CA GLN A 86 -0.35 6.51 4.27
C GLN A 86 0.37 6.29 5.59
N LEU A 87 1.48 6.99 5.80
CA LEU A 87 2.33 6.87 6.99
C LEU A 87 2.35 8.19 7.77
N TYR A 88 2.63 8.12 9.07
CA TYR A 88 2.72 9.30 9.91
C TYR A 88 3.95 10.16 9.58
N LYS A 89 3.84 11.48 9.81
CA LYS A 89 4.93 12.45 9.53
C LYS A 89 6.25 12.10 10.21
N TYR A 90 6.18 11.59 11.44
CA TYR A 90 7.36 11.38 12.29
C TYR A 90 8.23 10.22 11.83
N VAL A 91 7.75 9.41 10.88
CA VAL A 91 8.54 8.37 10.23
C VAL A 91 9.59 9.05 9.34
N ASP A 92 10.86 8.67 9.54
CA ASP A 92 11.97 9.16 8.73
C ASP A 92 11.81 8.72 7.26
N PRO A 93 12.11 9.57 6.26
CA PRO A 93 11.96 9.23 4.84
C PRO A 93 12.69 7.94 4.43
N SER A 94 13.89 7.70 4.96
CA SER A 94 14.65 6.48 4.64
C SER A 94 13.94 5.23 5.16
N SER A 95 13.29 5.34 6.32
CA SER A 95 12.47 4.27 6.90
C SER A 95 11.21 4.01 6.08
N VAL A 96 10.60 5.05 5.49
CA VAL A 96 9.46 4.90 4.57
C VAL A 96 9.88 4.14 3.31
N VAL A 97 11.03 4.47 2.72
CA VAL A 97 11.60 3.76 1.56
C VAL A 97 11.84 2.30 1.91
N SER A 98 12.60 2.02 2.97
CA SER A 98 12.93 0.65 3.38
C SER A 98 11.68 -0.17 3.72
N TYR A 99 10.67 0.43 4.35
CA TYR A 99 9.39 -0.25 4.61
C TYR A 99 8.70 -0.64 3.30
N ALA A 100 8.59 0.29 2.35
CA ALA A 100 7.93 0.05 1.08
C ALA A 100 8.68 -1.01 0.24
N GLU A 101 10.02 -0.98 0.23
CA GLU A 101 10.84 -2.00 -0.44
C GLU A 101 10.67 -3.38 0.18
N ASN A 102 10.71 -3.47 1.52
CA ASN A 102 10.51 -4.72 2.23
C ASN A 102 9.12 -5.30 1.96
N LEU A 103 8.08 -4.46 1.97
CA LEU A 103 6.73 -4.89 1.63
C LEU A 103 6.65 -5.44 0.19
N ILE A 104 7.24 -4.73 -0.79
CA ILE A 104 7.29 -5.20 -2.18
C ILE A 104 8.01 -6.54 -2.27
N LYS A 105 9.12 -6.70 -1.56
CA LYS A 105 9.88 -7.95 -1.52
C LYS A 105 9.01 -9.09 -0.96
N SER A 106 8.36 -8.88 0.19
CA SER A 106 7.46 -9.87 0.79
C SER A 106 6.28 -10.23 -0.12
N LEU A 107 5.67 -9.24 -0.78
CA LEU A 107 4.59 -9.48 -1.75
C LEU A 107 5.07 -10.29 -2.95
N LYS A 108 6.28 -10.02 -3.47
CA LYS A 108 6.88 -10.81 -4.56
C LYS A 108 7.18 -12.24 -4.14
N GLU A 109 7.73 -12.45 -2.94
CA GLU A 109 7.98 -13.78 -2.38
C GLU A 109 6.70 -14.58 -2.14
N LEU A 110 5.64 -13.92 -1.66
CA LEU A 110 4.31 -14.55 -1.54
C LEU A 110 3.74 -14.91 -2.91
N ALA A 111 3.84 -14.01 -3.89
CA ALA A 111 3.37 -14.27 -5.25
C ALA A 111 4.14 -15.41 -5.94
N SER A 112 5.45 -15.55 -5.69
CA SER A 112 6.24 -16.65 -6.26
C SER A 112 5.85 -17.99 -5.63
N LYS A 113 5.62 -18.03 -4.32
CA LYS A 113 5.13 -19.23 -3.62
C LYS A 113 3.67 -19.56 -3.97
N SER A 114 2.85 -18.57 -4.31
CA SER A 114 1.46 -18.78 -4.74
C SER A 114 1.35 -19.58 -6.04
N LYS A 115 2.32 -19.49 -6.96
CA LYS A 115 2.36 -20.37 -8.15
C LYS A 115 2.62 -21.83 -7.81
N GLU A 116 3.32 -22.11 -6.71
CA GLU A 116 3.55 -23.45 -6.18
C GLU A 116 2.36 -23.95 -5.33
N LEU A 117 1.67 -23.05 -4.62
CA LEU A 117 0.48 -23.35 -3.81
C LEU A 117 -0.81 -23.59 -4.62
N LEU A 118 -0.86 -23.15 -5.88
CA LEU A 118 -1.94 -23.43 -6.83
C LEU A 118 -1.68 -24.68 -7.69
N ALA A 119 -0.58 -25.40 -7.44
CA ALA A 119 -0.18 -26.62 -8.15
C ALA A 119 -0.44 -27.91 -7.34
N ILE A 120 -1.18 -27.82 -6.23
CA ILE A 120 -1.74 -28.94 -5.44
C ILE A 120 -3.26 -28.85 -5.54
#